data_AF-A0A212K708-F1
#
_entry.id   AF-A0A212K708-F1
#
_cell.length_a   1.000
_cell.length_b   1.000
_cell.length_c   1.000
_cell.angle_alpha   90.00
_cell.angle_beta   90.00
_cell.angle_gamma   90.00
#
_symmetry.space_group_name_H-M   'P 1'
#
loop_
_entity.id
_entity.type
_entity.pdbx_description
1 polymer ?
#
loop_
_entity_poly.entity_id
_entity_poly.type
_entity_poly.pdbx_seq_one_letter_code
_entity_poly.pdbx_strand_id
1 'polypeptide(L)'
;MRITYNKQEVNVVLGTGDSVALYGVPSAYSEDGLFLAVWGSAELEPLPACDGAAPLLRVSMIEGVAGVPVVAEHFKAKGVEYAAN
;
A
#
# COMPACT_ATOMS: atom_id res chain seq x y z
N MET A 1 7.43 1.17 6.42
CA MET A 1 6.56 0.00 6.25
C MET A 1 7.17 -0.92 5.21
N ARG A 2 7.25 -2.20 5.55
CA ARG A 2 7.69 -3.27 4.66
C ARG A 2 6.49 -4.12 4.28
N ILE A 3 6.26 -4.32 2.99
CA ILE A 3 5.16 -5.12 2.43
C ILE A 3 5.76 -6.29 1.67
N THR A 4 5.24 -7.50 1.90
CA THR A 4 5.68 -8.72 1.23
C THR A 4 4.51 -9.38 0.52
N TYR A 5 4.69 -9.67 -0.77
CA TYR A 5 3.73 -10.42 -1.57
C TYR A 5 4.47 -11.22 -2.64
N ASN A 6 4.05 -12.47 -2.88
CA ASN A 6 4.65 -13.33 -3.90
C ASN A 6 6.19 -13.39 -3.88
N LYS A 7 6.79 -13.44 -2.68
CA LYS A 7 8.25 -13.42 -2.42
C LYS A 7 8.97 -12.13 -2.83
N GLN A 8 8.25 -11.10 -3.25
CA GLN A 8 8.77 -9.76 -3.46
C GLN A 8 8.56 -8.93 -2.19
N GLU A 9 9.51 -8.03 -1.93
CA GLU A 9 9.46 -7.09 -0.81
C GLU A 9 9.43 -5.66 -1.36
N VAL A 10 8.47 -4.87 -0.88
CA VAL A 10 8.33 -3.45 -1.20
C VAL A 10 8.45 -2.65 0.08
N ASN A 11 9.37 -1.69 0.10
CA ASN A 11 9.61 -0.82 1.23
C ASN A 11 9.09 0.60 0.94
N VAL A 12 8.33 1.16 1.88
CA VAL A 12 7.76 2.50 1.78
C VAL A 12 7.89 3.23 3.10
N VAL A 13 8.23 4.52 3.07
CA VAL A 13 8.24 5.38 4.26
C VAL A 13 6.92 6.14 4.28
N LEU A 14 6.24 6.13 5.43
CA LEU A 14 4.94 6.77 5.62
C LEU A 14 4.99 7.63 6.88
N GLY A 15 4.52 8.87 6.77
CA GLY A 15 4.23 9.74 7.89
C GLY A 15 2.78 9.60 8.37
N THR A 16 2.46 10.23 9.51
CA THR A 16 1.07 10.34 9.98
C THR A 16 0.22 11.08 8.95
N GLY A 17 -0.93 10.50 8.61
CA GLY A 17 -1.85 11.02 7.59
C GLY A 17 -1.63 10.40 6.20
N ASP A 18 -0.49 9.76 5.96
CA ASP A 18 -0.22 9.11 4.69
C ASP A 18 -0.99 7.80 4.55
N SER A 19 -1.29 7.44 3.32
CA SER A 19 -1.89 6.18 2.94
C SER A 19 -1.06 5.49 1.87
N VAL A 20 -1.15 4.16 1.85
CA VAL A 20 -0.53 3.34 0.82
C VAL A 20 -1.50 2.27 0.35
N ALA A 21 -1.49 2.00 -0.95
CA ALA A 21 -2.10 0.83 -1.54
C ALA A 21 -1.12 0.10 -2.44
N LEU A 22 -1.15 -1.23 -2.39
CA LEU A 22 -0.44 -2.10 -3.30
C LEU A 22 -1.47 -2.76 -4.21
N TYR A 23 -1.21 -2.69 -5.51
CA TYR A 23 -2.01 -3.34 -6.55
C TYR A 23 -1.17 -4.39 -7.26
N GLY A 24 -1.80 -5.53 -7.58
CA GLY A 24 -1.32 -6.42 -8.61
C GLY A 24 -1.74 -5.88 -9.97
N VAL A 25 -0.82 -5.82 -10.92
CA VAL A 25 -1.05 -5.27 -12.26
C VAL A 25 -0.46 -6.24 -13.30
N PRO A 26 -0.92 -6.17 -14.57
CA PRO A 26 -0.34 -6.98 -15.63
C PRO A 26 1.16 -6.70 -15.80
N SER A 27 1.93 -7.71 -16.21
CA SER A 27 3.38 -7.56 -16.46
C SER A 27 3.71 -6.58 -17.59
N ALA A 28 2.74 -6.34 -18.49
CA ALA A 28 2.85 -5.31 -19.52
C ALA A 28 2.76 -3.87 -18.96
N TYR A 29 2.23 -3.69 -17.74
CA TYR A 29 2.15 -2.40 -17.04
C TYR A 29 3.35 -2.16 -16.13
N SER A 30 3.72 -3.18 -15.34
CA SER A 30 4.94 -3.17 -14.53
C SER A 30 5.61 -4.54 -14.60
N GLU A 31 6.92 -4.57 -14.82
CA GLU A 31 7.68 -5.83 -15.01
C GLU A 31 7.56 -6.77 -13.79
N ASP A 32 7.51 -6.20 -12.59
CA ASP A 32 7.34 -6.94 -11.34
C ASP A 32 5.89 -7.34 -11.04
N GLY A 33 4.94 -6.89 -11.86
CA GLY A 33 3.50 -7.12 -11.70
C GLY A 33 2.88 -6.35 -10.55
N LEU A 34 3.54 -5.31 -10.03
CA LEU A 34 3.08 -4.52 -8.90
C LEU A 34 2.97 -3.03 -9.25
N PHE A 35 2.04 -2.36 -8.58
CA PHE A 35 1.93 -0.91 -8.56
C PHE A 35 1.72 -0.43 -7.13
N LEU A 36 2.61 0.44 -6.64
CA LEU A 36 2.54 1.04 -5.32
C LEU A 36 1.99 2.47 -5.43
N ALA A 37 0.85 2.71 -4.80
CA ALA A 37 0.25 4.02 -4.67
C ALA A 37 0.52 4.56 -3.26
N VAL A 38 1.05 5.78 -3.15
CA VAL A 38 1.22 6.51 -1.89
C VAL A 38 0.58 7.88 -2.06
N TRP A 39 -0.17 8.33 -1.07
CA TRP A 39 -0.79 9.65 -1.08
C TRP A 39 -0.96 10.19 0.33
N GLY A 40 -0.86 11.51 0.44
CA GLY A 40 -1.03 12.24 1.69
C GLY A 40 -2.49 12.51 2.06
N SER A 41 -2.68 13.14 3.22
CA SER A 41 -3.98 13.65 3.63
C SER A 41 -4.51 14.68 2.63
N ALA A 42 -5.78 14.56 2.26
CA ALA A 42 -6.47 15.37 1.25
C ALA A 42 -6.00 15.19 -0.21
N GLU A 43 -5.11 14.24 -0.48
CA GLU A 43 -4.80 13.81 -1.85
C GLU A 43 -5.71 12.67 -2.30
N LEU A 44 -5.93 12.57 -3.61
CA LEU A 44 -6.62 11.43 -4.21
C LEU A 44 -5.65 10.26 -4.35
N GLU A 45 -6.16 9.06 -4.10
CA GLU A 45 -5.42 7.82 -4.34
C GLU A 45 -5.04 7.69 -5.82
N PRO A 46 -3.75 7.53 -6.15
CA PRO A 46 -3.32 7.16 -7.49
C PRO A 46 -3.78 5.75 -7.82
N LEU A 47 -4.53 5.59 -8.90
CA LEU A 47 -4.96 4.28 -9.40
C LEU A 47 -4.10 3.84 -10.60
N PRO A 48 -3.74 2.55 -10.71
CA PRO A 48 -3.05 2.05 -11.90
C PRO A 48 -3.95 2.18 -13.13
N ALA A 49 -3.45 2.82 -14.19
CA ALA A 49 -4.19 3.09 -15.41
C ALA A 49 -4.13 1.88 -16.38
N CYS A 50 -4.52 0.70 -15.91
CA CYS A 50 -4.57 -0.52 -16.70
C CYS A 50 -5.77 -1.39 -16.37
N ASP A 51 -6.21 -2.17 -17.36
CA ASP A 51 -7.19 -3.23 -17.14
C ASP A 51 -6.55 -4.38 -16.35
N GLY A 52 -7.35 -5.00 -15.47
CA GLY A 52 -6.90 -6.16 -14.69
C GLY A 52 -6.11 -5.81 -13.42
N ALA A 53 -6.04 -4.54 -13.03
CA ALA A 53 -5.52 -4.16 -11.72
C ALA A 53 -6.37 -4.78 -10.60
N ALA A 54 -5.72 -5.40 -9.62
CA ALA A 54 -6.36 -6.03 -8.47
C ALA A 54 -5.78 -5.46 -7.17
N PRO A 55 -6.61 -4.99 -6.22
CA PRO A 55 -6.12 -4.51 -4.94
C PRO A 55 -5.50 -5.67 -4.14
N LEU A 56 -4.32 -5.44 -3.57
CA LEU A 56 -3.61 -6.40 -2.71
C LEU A 56 -3.54 -5.91 -1.26
N LEU A 57 -3.24 -4.63 -1.05
CA LEU A 57 -3.18 -4.02 0.28
C LEU A 57 -3.69 -2.59 0.21
N ARG A 58 -4.38 -2.13 1.25
CA ARG A 58 -4.64 -0.70 1.48
C ARG A 58 -4.62 -0.41 2.96
N VAL A 59 -3.75 0.50 3.37
CA VAL A 59 -3.62 0.94 4.76
C VAL A 59 -3.39 2.46 4.85
N SER A 60 -3.71 3.03 6.00
CA SER A 60 -3.38 4.41 6.33
C SER A 60 -2.61 4.49 7.65
N MET A 61 -1.65 5.40 7.74
CA MET A 61 -1.03 5.78 9.00
C MET A 61 -1.91 6.84 9.66
N ILE A 62 -2.63 6.47 10.70
CA ILE A 62 -3.50 7.40 11.43
C ILE A 62 -2.86 7.80 12.76
N GLU A 63 -3.28 8.95 13.30
CA GLU A 63 -2.87 9.35 14.63
C GLU A 63 -3.44 8.38 15.67
N GLY A 64 -2.57 7.78 16.48
CA GLY A 64 -2.94 6.93 17.60
C GLY A 64 -2.89 7.66 18.94
N VAL A 65 -2.94 6.91 20.03
CA VAL A 65 -2.92 7.46 21.39
C VAL A 65 -1.56 8.10 21.68
N ALA A 66 -1.58 9.27 22.31
CA ALA A 66 -0.38 10.03 22.68
C ALA A 66 0.53 10.37 21.49
N GLY A 67 -0.03 10.55 20.29
CA GLY A 67 0.70 10.95 19.09
C GLY A 67 1.54 9.84 18.45
N VAL A 68 1.43 8.60 18.93
CA VAL A 68 2.08 7.44 18.29
C VAL A 68 1.24 7.01 17.09
N PRO A 69 1.79 7.04 15.86
CA PRO A 69 1.03 6.65 14.67
C PRO A 69 0.67 5.16 14.72
N VAL A 70 -0.53 4.81 14.28
CA VAL A 70 -0.98 3.42 14.15
C VAL A 70 -1.44 3.13 12.73
N VAL A 71 -1.31 1.87 12.31
CA VAL A 71 -1.79 1.43 11.00
C VAL A 71 -3.29 1.15 11.10
N ALA A 72 -4.07 1.83 10.27
CA ALA A 72 -5.44 1.44 9.96
C ALA A 72 -5.43 0.55 8.69
N GLU A 73 -5.77 -0.72 8.85
CA GLU A 73 -5.94 -1.65 7.73
C GLU A 73 -7.34 -1.52 7.13
N HIS A 74 -7.42 -1.14 5.85
CA HIS A 74 -8.68 -1.02 5.12
C HIS A 74 -8.95 -2.28 4.28
N PHE A 75 -7.90 -2.86 3.72
CA PHE A 75 -7.97 -4.08 2.92
C PHE A 75 -6.64 -4.82 2.93
N LYS A 76 -6.70 -6.15 2.98
CA LYS A 76 -5.55 -7.04 2.79
C LYS A 76 -5.96 -8.34 2.11
N ALA A 77 -5.38 -8.60 0.95
CA ALA A 77 -5.56 -9.84 0.22
C ALA A 77 -4.81 -11.01 0.88
N LYS A 78 -5.24 -12.24 0.58
CA LYS A 78 -4.55 -13.46 1.03
C LYS A 78 -3.13 -13.49 0.47
N GLY A 79 -2.16 -13.83 1.32
CA GLY A 79 -0.74 -13.95 0.94
C GLY A 79 0.03 -12.63 0.97
N VAL A 80 -0.62 -11.53 1.35
CA VAL A 80 0.04 -10.26 1.64
C VAL A 80 0.39 -10.19 3.12
N GLU A 81 1.64 -9.84 3.41
CA GLU A 81 2.15 -9.55 4.74
C GLU A 81 2.68 -8.12 4.78
N TYR A 82 2.60 -7.46 5.93
CA TYR A 82 3.27 -6.18 6.12
C TYR A 82 3.68 -5.99 7.57
N ALA A 83 4.69 -5.14 7.77
CA ALA A 83 5.10 -4.64 9.07
C ALA A 83 5.23 -3.12 9.01
N ALA A 84 4.58 -2.43 9.95
CA ALA A 84 4.82 -1.01 10.20
C ALA A 84 6.24 -0.81 10.73
N ASN A 85 6.84 0.34 10.43
CA ASN A 85 8.13 0.73 11.02
C ASN A 85 7.90 1.36 12.39
#